data_AF-A0A5B6YRL8-F1
#
_entry.id   AF-A0A5B6YRL8-F1
#
_cell.length_a   1.000
_cell.length_b   1.000
_cell.length_c   1.000
_cell.angle_alpha   90.00
_cell.angle_beta   90.00
_cell.angle_gamma   90.00
#
_symmetry.space_group_name_H-M   'P 1'
#
loop_
_entity.id
_entity.type
_entity.pdbx_description
1 polymer ?
#
loop_
_entity_poly.entity_id
_entity_poly.type
_entity_poly.pdbx_seq_one_letter_code
_entity_poly.pdbx_strand_id
1 'polypeptide(L)'
;FGKFVEIQFDQRGRISGAAIRTYLLERSRVCQVSDPERNYHCFYMLCAAPPEDVERYKLGNPRMFHYLNQSNCYELDGVDNSKEYVATRRAMNVVGISTDEQDAIFRVVAAILHLGNIEFAKGNETDSSEPKDDKSRFHLRTASELFMCDEKSLEDSLCKRVIVTRDETITKCLDPDSAAVNRDALSKIVYSRLFDWIVNKINSSIGQDPDSKFLIGVLDIYGFESFKTNSFEQ
;
A
#
# COMPACT_ATOMS: atom_id res chain seq x y z
N PHE A 1 -0.49 -10.78 7.13
CA PHE A 1 0.38 -10.20 8.17
C PHE A 1 0.04 -10.84 9.50
N GLY A 2 1.02 -10.98 10.39
CA GLY A 2 0.80 -11.47 11.75
C GLY A 2 0.35 -10.35 12.68
N LYS A 3 -0.49 -10.67 13.65
CA LYS A 3 -1.15 -9.74 14.55
C LYS A 3 -1.12 -10.30 15.96
N PHE A 4 -0.60 -9.53 16.90
CA PHE A 4 -0.69 -9.79 18.33
C PHE A 4 -1.52 -8.68 18.98
N VAL A 5 -2.62 -9.06 19.61
CA VAL A 5 -3.50 -8.14 20.33
C VAL A 5 -3.34 -8.38 21.82
N GLU A 6 -2.83 -7.40 22.53
CA GLU A 6 -2.74 -7.37 23.99
C GLU A 6 -4.00 -6.73 24.54
N ILE A 7 -4.77 -7.45 25.35
CA ILE A 7 -5.92 -6.92 26.08
C ILE A 7 -5.49 -6.73 27.53
N GLN A 8 -5.58 -5.50 28.04
CA GLN A 8 -5.12 -5.10 29.37
C GLN A 8 -6.30 -5.03 30.34
N PHE A 9 -6.06 -5.45 31.58
CA PHE A 9 -7.08 -5.49 32.63
C PHE A 9 -6.66 -4.69 33.86
N ASP A 10 -7.62 -4.01 34.48
CA ASP A 10 -7.45 -3.38 35.77
C ASP A 10 -7.44 -4.40 36.91
N GLN A 11 -7.19 -3.94 38.15
CA GLN A 11 -7.19 -4.80 39.34
C GLN A 11 -8.53 -5.49 39.64
N ARG A 12 -9.62 -5.08 38.98
CA ARG A 12 -10.96 -5.66 39.12
C ARG A 12 -11.30 -6.62 37.97
N GLY A 13 -10.35 -6.89 37.06
CA GLY A 13 -10.55 -7.78 35.91
C GLY A 13 -11.40 -7.16 34.80
N ARG A 14 -11.51 -5.83 34.74
CA ARG A 14 -12.20 -5.12 33.65
C ARG A 14 -11.19 -4.69 32.60
N ILE A 15 -11.60 -4.68 31.33
CA ILE A 15 -10.76 -4.17 30.24
C ILE A 15 -10.44 -2.70 30.52
N SER A 16 -9.14 -2.39 30.58
CA SER A 16 -8.63 -1.03 30.82
C SER A 16 -7.87 -0.45 29.64
N GLY A 17 -7.42 -1.28 28.70
CA GLY A 17 -6.76 -0.86 27.46
C GLY A 17 -6.48 -2.02 26.53
N ALA A 18 -5.92 -1.73 25.35
CA ALA A 18 -5.37 -2.74 24.46
C ALA A 18 -4.28 -2.19 23.53
N ALA A 19 -3.42 -3.07 23.04
CA ALA A 19 -2.36 -2.75 22.09
C ALA A 19 -2.31 -3.78 20.96
N ILE A 20 -2.16 -3.31 19.73
CA ILE A 20 -1.99 -4.14 18.54
C ILE A 20 -0.53 -4.04 18.08
N ARG A 21 0.15 -5.17 17.98
CA ARG A 21 1.46 -5.31 17.34
C ARG A 21 1.31 -6.12 16.07
N THR A 22 1.89 -5.63 14.98
CA THR A 22 1.84 -6.29 13.68
C THR A 22 3.22 -6.79 13.26
N TYR A 23 3.24 -7.92 12.56
CA TYR A 23 4.44 -8.61 12.13
C TYR A 23 4.33 -9.01 10.65
N LEU A 24 5.46 -8.95 9.95
CA LEU A 24 5.67 -9.34 8.54
C LEU A 24 4.45 -9.03 7.65
N LEU A 25 4.24 -7.74 7.38
CA LEU A 25 3.44 -7.35 6.24
C LEU A 25 4.13 -7.86 4.97
N GLU A 26 3.42 -8.63 4.16
CA GLU A 26 3.92 -9.16 2.89
C GLU A 26 3.98 -8.02 1.87
N ARG A 27 5.12 -7.32 1.83
CA ARG A 27 5.28 -6.12 1.00
C ARG A 27 5.29 -6.45 -0.49
N SER A 28 5.88 -7.58 -0.88
CA SER A 28 5.94 -8.03 -2.27
C SER A 28 4.57 -8.13 -2.92
N ARG A 29 3.54 -8.58 -2.18
CA ARG A 29 2.14 -8.66 -2.64
C ARG A 29 1.61 -7.36 -3.26
N VAL A 30 2.12 -6.21 -2.85
CA VAL A 30 1.72 -4.90 -3.41
C VAL A 30 2.04 -4.81 -4.90
N CYS A 31 3.18 -5.35 -5.34
CA CYS A 31 3.67 -5.19 -6.71
C CYS A 31 3.69 -6.50 -7.49
N GLN A 32 3.65 -7.64 -6.80
CA GLN A 32 3.79 -8.98 -7.38
C GLN A 32 2.69 -9.89 -6.81
N VAL A 33 1.92 -10.52 -7.69
CA VAL A 33 0.84 -11.43 -7.31
C VAL A 33 0.97 -12.73 -8.09
N SER A 34 0.89 -13.86 -7.41
CA SER A 34 0.87 -15.19 -8.00
C SER A 34 -0.57 -15.63 -8.30
N ASP A 35 -0.83 -16.29 -9.43
CA ASP A 35 -2.13 -16.91 -9.69
C ASP A 35 -2.29 -18.19 -8.85
N PRO A 36 -3.46 -18.44 -8.20
CA PRO A 36 -4.74 -17.74 -8.29
C PRO A 36 -5.00 -16.72 -7.16
N GLU A 37 -3.95 -16.14 -6.57
CA GLU A 37 -4.10 -15.15 -5.50
C GLU A 37 -4.45 -13.76 -6.03
N ARG A 38 -4.80 -12.85 -5.13
CA ARG A 38 -5.01 -11.43 -5.45
C ARG A 38 -4.22 -10.53 -4.52
N ASN A 39 -4.09 -9.28 -4.94
CA ASN A 39 -3.54 -8.21 -4.11
C ASN A 39 -4.48 -7.89 -2.93
N TYR A 40 -4.07 -7.00 -2.01
CA TYR A 40 -4.86 -6.60 -0.85
C TYR A 40 -6.24 -6.06 -1.23
N HIS A 41 -7.25 -6.38 -0.41
CA HIS A 41 -8.66 -6.07 -0.70
C HIS A 41 -8.92 -4.59 -0.94
N CYS A 42 -8.20 -3.69 -0.28
CA CYS A 42 -8.38 -2.24 -0.38
C CYS A 42 -8.26 -1.70 -1.81
N PHE A 43 -7.40 -2.30 -2.63
CA PHE A 43 -7.26 -1.90 -4.03
C PHE A 43 -8.52 -2.18 -4.85
N TYR A 44 -9.16 -3.31 -4.61
CA TYR A 44 -10.37 -3.72 -5.32
C TYR A 44 -11.62 -3.03 -4.76
N MET A 45 -11.67 -2.81 -3.44
CA MET A 45 -12.69 -1.96 -2.81
C MET A 45 -12.69 -0.57 -3.45
N LEU A 46 -11.50 0.00 -3.67
CA LEU A 46 -11.38 1.32 -4.26
C LEU A 46 -11.77 1.37 -5.74
N CYS A 47 -11.47 0.31 -6.51
CA CYS A 47 -11.98 0.18 -7.88
C CYS A 47 -13.51 -0.03 -7.96
N ALA A 48 -14.14 -0.47 -6.86
CA ALA A 48 -15.59 -0.69 -6.73
C ALA A 48 -16.29 0.39 -5.88
N ALA A 49 -15.57 1.49 -5.58
CA ALA A 49 -16.09 2.62 -4.82
C ALA A 49 -17.22 3.35 -5.60
N PRO A 50 -17.98 4.25 -4.95
CA PRO A 50 -18.95 5.08 -5.66
C PRO A 50 -18.32 5.80 -6.86
N PRO A 51 -19.09 6.06 -7.94
CA PRO A 51 -18.57 6.68 -9.15
C PRO A 51 -17.80 8.00 -8.91
N GLU A 52 -18.27 8.80 -7.95
CA GLU A 52 -17.63 10.05 -7.54
C GLU A 52 -16.19 9.82 -7.04
N ASP A 53 -15.97 8.81 -6.21
CA ASP A 53 -14.64 8.46 -5.69
C ASP A 53 -13.76 7.84 -6.77
N VAL A 54 -14.33 6.96 -7.61
CA VAL A 54 -13.62 6.35 -8.75
C VAL A 54 -13.14 7.43 -9.72
N GLU A 55 -13.99 8.39 -10.06
CA GLU A 55 -13.64 9.52 -10.93
C GLU A 55 -12.62 10.44 -10.28
N ARG A 56 -12.81 10.80 -9.00
CA ARG A 56 -11.89 11.65 -8.22
C ARG A 56 -10.48 11.07 -8.19
N TYR A 57 -10.35 9.75 -8.06
CA TYR A 57 -9.06 9.07 -8.03
C TYR A 57 -8.59 8.57 -9.40
N LYS A 58 -9.33 8.88 -10.48
CA LYS A 58 -9.04 8.46 -11.87
C LYS A 58 -8.86 6.95 -12.02
N LEU A 59 -9.66 6.19 -11.27
CA LEU A 59 -9.64 4.74 -11.25
C LEU A 59 -10.57 4.14 -12.30
N GLY A 60 -10.47 2.83 -12.48
CA GLY A 60 -11.25 2.07 -13.45
C GLY A 60 -11.32 0.59 -13.10
N ASN A 61 -11.53 -0.25 -14.10
CA ASN A 61 -11.59 -1.70 -13.88
C ASN A 61 -10.25 -2.21 -13.30
N PRO A 62 -10.26 -3.10 -12.28
CA PRO A 62 -9.03 -3.67 -11.72
C PRO A 62 -8.07 -4.24 -12.76
N ARG A 63 -8.59 -4.81 -13.86
CA ARG A 63 -7.80 -5.38 -14.97
C ARG A 63 -6.90 -4.36 -15.67
N MET A 64 -7.20 -3.07 -15.54
CA MET A 64 -6.42 -1.99 -16.13
C MET A 64 -5.15 -1.67 -15.34
N PHE A 65 -5.02 -2.16 -14.11
CA PHE A 65 -3.89 -1.87 -13.22
C PHE A 65 -2.92 -3.06 -13.15
N HIS A 66 -1.64 -2.80 -13.44
CA HIS A 66 -0.58 -3.80 -13.47
C HIS A 66 -0.44 -4.53 -12.13
N TYR A 67 -0.62 -3.84 -11.00
CA TYR A 67 -0.56 -4.45 -9.67
C TYR A 67 -1.78 -5.32 -9.32
N LEU A 68 -2.84 -5.30 -10.13
CA LEU A 68 -4.06 -6.07 -9.91
C LEU A 68 -4.35 -7.11 -10.99
N ASN A 69 -3.61 -7.11 -12.10
CA ASN A 69 -3.91 -7.94 -13.27
C ASN A 69 -2.90 -9.07 -13.55
N GLN A 70 -2.05 -9.39 -12.58
CA GLN A 70 -1.05 -10.47 -12.68
C GLN A 70 -1.63 -11.86 -12.42
N SER A 71 -2.86 -11.94 -11.92
CA SER A 71 -3.63 -13.16 -11.75
C SER A 71 -5.02 -13.02 -12.39
N ASN A 72 -5.75 -14.13 -12.49
CA ASN A 72 -7.14 -14.12 -12.95
C ASN A 72 -8.16 -13.96 -11.80
N CYS A 73 -7.69 -13.70 -10.58
CA CYS A 73 -8.51 -13.62 -9.37
C CYS A 73 -8.89 -12.17 -9.04
N TYR A 74 -10.03 -11.71 -9.55
CA TYR A 74 -10.52 -10.34 -9.32
C TYR A 74 -11.69 -10.28 -8.33
N GLU A 75 -12.47 -11.34 -8.28
CA GLU A 75 -13.68 -11.49 -7.48
C GLU A 75 -13.49 -12.66 -6.51
N LEU A 76 -14.15 -12.60 -5.36
CA LEU A 76 -14.14 -13.68 -4.37
C LEU A 76 -15.59 -14.05 -4.08
N ASP A 77 -15.86 -15.35 -4.00
CA ASP A 77 -17.19 -15.86 -3.73
C ASP A 77 -17.73 -15.29 -2.41
N GLY A 78 -18.91 -14.67 -2.47
CA GLY A 78 -19.58 -14.07 -1.32
C GLY A 78 -19.03 -12.69 -0.89
N VAL A 79 -18.06 -12.12 -1.61
CA VAL A 79 -17.48 -10.79 -1.28
C VAL A 79 -17.92 -9.74 -2.29
N ASP A 80 -18.59 -8.70 -1.80
CA ASP A 80 -18.98 -7.53 -2.59
C ASP A 80 -18.04 -6.36 -2.26
N ASN A 81 -17.06 -6.10 -3.14
CA ASN A 81 -16.04 -5.07 -2.91
C ASN A 81 -16.64 -3.66 -2.69
N SER A 82 -17.83 -3.36 -3.24
CA SER A 82 -18.49 -2.06 -3.06
C SER A 82 -19.08 -1.94 -1.65
N LYS A 83 -19.70 -3.02 -1.14
CA LYS A 83 -20.17 -3.07 0.25
C LYS A 83 -19.01 -3.05 1.24
N GLU A 84 -17.93 -3.77 0.95
CA GLU A 84 -16.72 -3.77 1.77
C GLU A 84 -16.06 -2.39 1.84
N TYR A 85 -16.07 -1.62 0.75
CA TYR A 85 -15.62 -0.22 0.75
C TYR A 85 -16.42 0.62 1.77
N VAL A 86 -17.75 0.56 1.69
CA VAL A 86 -18.64 1.30 2.61
C VAL A 86 -18.46 0.84 4.05
N ALA A 87 -18.35 -0.47 4.29
CA ALA A 87 -18.12 -1.03 5.61
C ALA A 87 -16.77 -0.57 6.19
N THR A 88 -15.72 -0.55 5.36
CA THR A 88 -14.38 -0.08 5.74
C THR A 88 -14.40 1.39 6.15
N ARG A 89 -15.06 2.27 5.39
CA ARG A 89 -15.20 3.69 5.76
C ARG A 89 -15.95 3.87 7.08
N ARG A 90 -17.01 3.08 7.31
CA ARG A 90 -17.73 3.08 8.59
C ARG A 90 -16.84 2.62 9.74
N ALA A 91 -16.05 1.56 9.55
CA ALA A 91 -15.11 1.09 10.56
C ALA A 91 -14.05 2.16 10.87
N MET A 92 -13.52 2.84 9.86
CA MET A 92 -12.59 3.96 10.02
C MET A 92 -13.20 5.10 10.86
N ASN A 93 -14.47 5.46 10.62
CA ASN A 93 -15.17 6.44 11.45
C ASN A 93 -15.26 6.00 12.92
N VAL A 94 -15.55 4.73 13.19
CA VAL A 94 -15.68 4.19 14.57
C VAL A 94 -14.37 4.29 15.33
N VAL A 95 -13.22 4.07 14.66
CA VAL A 95 -11.89 4.21 15.26
C VAL A 95 -11.33 5.64 15.22
N GLY A 96 -12.18 6.64 14.92
CA GLY A 96 -11.79 8.05 14.97
C GLY A 96 -10.88 8.52 13.83
N ILE A 97 -10.87 7.83 12.68
CA ILE A 97 -10.22 8.31 11.46
C ILE A 97 -11.20 9.24 10.74
N SER A 98 -10.83 10.52 10.61
CA SER A 98 -11.70 11.54 10.02
C SER A 98 -11.95 11.29 8.52
N THR A 99 -12.96 11.94 7.95
CA THR A 99 -13.24 11.87 6.50
C THR A 99 -12.02 12.32 5.68
N ASP A 100 -11.33 13.38 6.10
CA ASP A 100 -10.12 13.87 5.42
C ASP A 100 -8.97 12.85 5.48
N GLU A 101 -8.81 12.18 6.63
CA GLU A 101 -7.82 11.11 6.79
C GLU A 101 -8.17 9.88 5.94
N GLN A 102 -9.45 9.50 5.86
CA GLN A 102 -9.92 8.43 4.98
C GLN A 102 -9.64 8.75 3.51
N ASP A 103 -9.96 9.98 3.11
CA ASP A 103 -9.71 10.44 1.74
C ASP A 103 -8.21 10.45 1.43
N ALA A 104 -7.36 10.80 2.39
CA ALA A 104 -5.90 10.71 2.27
C ALA A 104 -5.41 9.26 2.16
N ILE A 105 -5.95 8.34 2.97
CA ILE A 105 -5.65 6.90 2.88
C ILE A 105 -5.96 6.39 1.48
N PHE A 106 -7.18 6.62 0.99
CA PHE A 106 -7.60 6.14 -0.33
C PHE A 106 -6.84 6.82 -1.46
N ARG A 107 -6.47 8.09 -1.31
CA ARG A 107 -5.61 8.80 -2.26
C ARG A 107 -4.24 8.13 -2.40
N VAL A 108 -3.62 7.71 -1.28
CA VAL A 108 -2.34 6.98 -1.30
C VAL A 108 -2.50 5.60 -1.95
N VAL A 109 -3.59 4.88 -1.63
CA VAL A 109 -3.89 3.57 -2.26
C VAL A 109 -4.08 3.71 -3.78
N ALA A 110 -4.82 4.72 -4.23
CA ALA A 110 -4.97 5.02 -5.66
C ALA A 110 -3.64 5.37 -6.32
N ALA A 111 -2.82 6.21 -5.68
CA ALA A 111 -1.52 6.63 -6.21
C ALA A 111 -0.59 5.43 -6.45
N ILE A 112 -0.61 4.42 -5.57
CA ILE A 112 0.14 3.17 -5.75
C ILE A 112 -0.34 2.41 -7.00
N LEU A 113 -1.64 2.35 -7.27
CA LEU A 113 -2.17 1.73 -8.49
C LEU A 113 -1.70 2.45 -9.75
N HIS A 114 -1.73 3.80 -9.74
CA HIS A 114 -1.21 4.58 -10.85
C HIS A 114 0.31 4.39 -11.02
N LEU A 115 1.09 4.35 -9.93
CA LEU A 115 2.51 4.04 -10.00
C LEU A 115 2.76 2.74 -10.76
N GLY A 116 2.06 1.66 -10.42
CA GLY A 116 2.26 0.34 -11.06
C GLY A 116 2.08 0.33 -12.58
N ASN A 117 1.34 1.29 -13.14
CA ASN A 117 1.09 1.42 -14.58
C ASN A 117 2.10 2.30 -15.32
N ILE A 118 3.08 2.89 -14.62
CA ILE A 118 4.16 3.63 -15.28
C ILE A 118 5.13 2.63 -15.88
N GLU A 119 5.14 2.53 -17.20
CA GLU A 119 6.15 1.78 -17.96
C GLU A 119 7.29 2.70 -18.39
N PHE A 120 8.50 2.15 -18.50
CA PHE A 120 9.70 2.90 -18.85
C PHE A 120 10.27 2.42 -20.19
N ALA A 121 10.79 3.36 -20.98
CA ALA A 121 11.56 3.11 -22.19
C ALA A 121 12.96 3.71 -22.05
N LYS A 122 13.89 3.32 -22.93
CA LYS A 122 15.23 3.92 -22.98
C LYS A 122 15.10 5.41 -23.32
N GLY A 123 15.74 6.26 -22.53
CA GLY A 123 15.81 7.68 -22.78
C GLY A 123 16.93 8.05 -23.77
N ASN A 124 17.15 9.36 -23.90
CA ASN A 124 18.11 9.93 -24.85
C ASN A 124 19.58 9.75 -24.44
N GLU A 125 19.86 9.63 -23.15
CA GLU A 125 21.21 9.43 -22.61
C GLU A 125 21.50 7.93 -22.40
N THR A 126 22.78 7.55 -22.42
CA THR A 126 23.22 6.18 -22.12
C THR A 126 22.71 5.74 -20.74
N ASP A 127 22.11 4.55 -20.68
CA ASP A 127 21.51 3.97 -19.46
C ASP A 127 20.42 4.84 -18.81
N SER A 128 19.82 5.78 -19.54
CA SER A 128 18.68 6.57 -19.05
C SER A 128 17.34 5.92 -19.37
N SER A 129 16.34 6.30 -18.59
CA SER A 129 14.95 5.89 -18.77
C SER A 129 14.01 7.08 -18.71
N GLU A 130 12.89 6.95 -19.43
CA GLU A 130 11.78 7.88 -19.40
C GLU A 130 10.46 7.11 -19.46
N PRO A 131 9.34 7.67 -18.95
CA PRO A 131 8.01 7.12 -19.18
C PRO A 131 7.77 6.81 -20.66
N LYS A 132 7.36 5.57 -20.93
CA LYS A 132 7.37 4.93 -22.26
C LYS A 132 6.47 5.62 -23.29
N ASP A 133 5.31 6.10 -22.86
CA ASP A 133 4.25 6.63 -23.72
C ASP A 133 3.33 7.59 -22.96
N ASP A 134 2.36 8.18 -23.67
CA ASP A 134 1.37 9.09 -23.10
C ASP A 134 0.54 8.44 -21.98
N LYS A 135 0.35 7.12 -22.03
CA LYS A 135 -0.34 6.37 -20.98
C LYS A 135 0.49 6.36 -19.69
N SER A 136 1.79 6.09 -19.80
CA SER A 136 2.72 6.13 -18.67
C SER A 136 2.85 7.54 -18.10
N ARG A 137 2.87 8.57 -18.95
CA ARG A 137 2.84 9.98 -18.53
C ARG A 137 1.55 10.36 -17.80
N PHE A 138 0.40 9.89 -18.28
CA PHE A 138 -0.89 10.07 -17.59
C PHE A 138 -0.87 9.46 -16.18
N HIS A 139 -0.36 8.24 -16.03
CA HIS A 139 -0.26 7.58 -14.75
C HIS A 139 0.75 8.26 -13.81
N LEU A 140 1.89 8.72 -14.33
CA LEU A 140 2.87 9.51 -13.57
C LEU A 140 2.26 10.80 -13.02
N ARG A 141 1.61 11.59 -13.88
CA ARG A 141 0.95 12.84 -13.47
C ARG A 141 -0.14 12.58 -12.43
N THR A 142 -0.95 11.55 -12.66
CA THR A 142 -2.01 11.19 -11.72
C THR A 142 -1.43 10.76 -10.37
N ALA A 143 -0.36 9.95 -10.37
CA ALA A 143 0.32 9.56 -9.13
C ALA A 143 0.90 10.79 -8.40
N SER A 144 1.51 11.75 -9.10
CA SER A 144 2.04 12.96 -8.48
C SER A 144 0.93 13.87 -7.91
N GLU A 145 -0.19 14.02 -8.61
CA GLU A 145 -1.35 14.76 -8.12
C GLU A 145 -1.91 14.13 -6.84
N LEU A 146 -2.05 12.80 -6.82
CA LEU A 146 -2.58 12.06 -5.66
C LEU A 146 -1.59 12.09 -4.48
N PHE A 147 -0.29 11.95 -4.73
CA PHE A 147 0.74 12.14 -3.69
C PHE A 147 0.91 13.60 -3.28
N MET A 148 0.33 14.55 -4.01
CA MET A 148 0.49 15.99 -3.81
C MET A 148 1.97 16.40 -3.87
N CYS A 149 2.70 15.85 -4.84
CA CYS A 149 4.10 16.17 -5.09
C CYS A 149 4.30 16.67 -6.53
N ASP A 150 5.49 17.21 -6.79
CA ASP A 150 5.87 17.68 -8.12
C ASP A 150 6.10 16.48 -9.08
N GLU A 151 5.48 16.55 -10.27
CA GLU A 151 5.54 15.49 -11.30
C GLU A 151 6.99 15.17 -11.68
N LYS A 152 7.82 16.21 -11.87
CA LYS A 152 9.21 16.05 -12.31
C LYS A 152 10.08 15.44 -11.23
N SER A 153 9.86 15.84 -9.98
CA SER A 153 10.54 15.29 -8.81
C SER A 153 10.20 13.82 -8.59
N LEU A 154 8.93 13.43 -8.81
CA LEU A 154 8.53 12.03 -8.80
C LEU A 154 9.20 11.25 -9.92
N GLU A 155 9.18 11.74 -11.16
CA GLU A 155 9.87 11.12 -12.29
C GLU A 155 11.37 10.92 -12.01
N ASP A 156 12.04 11.98 -11.55
CA ASP A 156 13.46 11.94 -11.24
C ASP A 156 13.77 10.94 -10.12
N SER A 157 12.90 10.80 -9.13
CA SER A 157 13.05 9.80 -8.07
C SER A 157 12.94 8.35 -8.57
N LEU A 158 12.23 8.13 -9.68
CA LEU A 158 12.06 6.83 -10.31
C LEU A 158 13.20 6.52 -11.28
N CYS A 159 13.59 7.49 -12.11
CA CYS A 159 14.54 7.32 -13.20
C CYS A 159 16.00 7.67 -12.85
N LYS A 160 16.26 8.26 -11.68
CA LYS A 160 17.61 8.66 -11.27
C LYS A 160 17.94 8.15 -9.87
N ARG A 161 19.23 7.95 -9.62
CA ARG A 161 19.77 7.61 -8.31
C ARG A 161 20.80 8.65 -7.91
N VAL A 162 20.58 9.26 -6.75
CA VAL A 162 21.53 10.18 -6.13
C VAL A 162 22.46 9.40 -5.22
N ILE A 163 23.77 9.55 -5.43
CA ILE A 163 24.83 8.92 -4.64
C ILE A 163 25.62 10.04 -3.97
N VAL A 164 25.55 10.11 -2.65
CA VAL A 164 26.28 11.10 -1.84
C VAL A 164 27.59 10.45 -1.37
N THR A 165 28.72 10.99 -1.80
CA THR A 165 30.06 10.65 -1.29
C THR A 165 30.52 11.72 -0.30
N ARG A 166 31.73 11.57 0.28
CA ARG A 166 32.27 12.58 1.22
C ARG A 166 32.51 13.94 0.56
N ASP A 167 32.83 13.93 -0.73
CA ASP A 167 33.32 15.12 -1.44
C ASP A 167 32.30 15.65 -2.47
N GLU A 168 31.36 14.82 -2.94
CA GLU A 168 30.40 15.20 -3.99
C GLU A 168 29.06 14.45 -3.96
N THR A 169 28.08 15.00 -4.65
CA THR A 169 26.79 14.33 -4.93
C THR A 169 26.71 14.01 -6.42
N ILE A 170 26.71 12.72 -6.74
CA ILE A 170 26.65 12.22 -8.12
C ILE A 170 25.22 11.76 -8.40
N THR A 171 24.62 12.26 -9.48
CA THR A 171 23.33 11.77 -9.97
C THR A 171 23.56 10.85 -11.15
N LYS A 172 23.12 9.61 -11.05
CA LYS A 172 23.20 8.60 -12.11
C LYS A 172 21.81 8.29 -12.66
N CYS A 173 21.65 8.32 -13.98
CA CYS A 173 20.44 7.84 -14.66
C CYS A 173 20.30 6.31 -14.52
N LEU A 174 19.07 5.83 -14.49
CA LEU A 174 18.74 4.41 -14.37
C LEU A 174 18.16 3.91 -15.67
N ASP A 175 18.53 2.69 -16.05
CA ASP A 175 17.94 1.99 -17.18
C ASP A 175 16.46 1.65 -16.88
N PRO A 176 15.66 1.29 -17.90
CA PRO A 176 14.23 1.03 -17.72
C PRO A 176 13.90 -0.06 -16.70
N ASP A 177 14.71 -1.12 -16.62
CA ASP A 177 14.47 -2.22 -15.68
C ASP A 177 14.77 -1.77 -14.24
N SER A 178 15.88 -1.06 -14.05
CA SER A 178 16.23 -0.42 -12.77
C SER A 178 15.17 0.59 -12.30
N ALA A 179 14.59 1.38 -13.22
CA ALA A 179 13.52 2.32 -12.91
C ALA A 179 12.23 1.61 -12.49
N ALA A 180 11.88 0.50 -13.14
CA ALA A 180 10.75 -0.34 -12.76
C ALA A 180 10.94 -0.97 -11.36
N VAL A 181 12.15 -1.45 -11.05
CA VAL A 181 12.49 -1.94 -9.71
C VAL A 181 12.37 -0.83 -8.66
N ASN A 182 12.82 0.39 -8.96
CA ASN A 182 12.68 1.54 -8.08
C ASN A 182 11.22 1.95 -7.85
N ARG A 183 10.40 1.97 -8.92
CA ARG A 183 8.95 2.18 -8.84
C ARG A 183 8.30 1.18 -7.90
N ASP A 184 8.61 -0.10 -8.04
CA ASP A 184 8.05 -1.15 -7.18
C ASP A 184 8.56 -1.03 -5.74
N ALA A 185 9.82 -0.63 -5.54
CA ALA A 185 10.36 -0.36 -4.21
C ALA A 185 9.62 0.81 -3.53
N LEU A 186 9.35 1.89 -4.26
CA LEU A 186 8.59 3.03 -3.76
C LEU A 186 7.17 2.61 -3.37
N SER A 187 6.46 1.90 -4.25
CA SER A 187 5.11 1.36 -3.99
C SER A 187 5.05 0.53 -2.69
N LYS A 188 6.01 -0.38 -2.50
CA LYS A 188 6.14 -1.20 -1.28
C LYS A 188 6.37 -0.36 -0.02
N ILE A 189 7.24 0.64 -0.11
CA ILE A 189 7.57 1.52 1.02
C ILE A 189 6.36 2.36 1.40
N VAL A 190 5.71 2.99 0.42
CA VAL A 190 4.52 3.83 0.64
C VAL A 190 3.40 3.02 1.27
N TYR A 191 3.10 1.83 0.74
CA TYR A 191 2.07 0.96 1.32
C TYR A 191 2.41 0.52 2.74
N SER A 192 3.68 0.15 3.00
CA SER A 192 4.11 -0.22 4.36
C SER A 192 3.97 0.95 5.34
N ARG A 193 4.33 2.17 4.93
CA ARG A 193 4.19 3.36 5.78
C ARG A 193 2.74 3.71 6.05
N LEU A 194 1.86 3.56 5.05
CA LEU A 194 0.42 3.71 5.21
C LEU A 194 -0.13 2.69 6.21
N PHE A 195 0.25 1.42 6.07
CA PHE A 195 -0.15 0.36 6.99
C PHE A 195 0.29 0.65 8.43
N ASP A 196 1.56 1.00 8.64
CA ASP A 196 2.09 1.35 9.96
C ASP A 196 1.33 2.56 10.55
N TRP A 197 1.02 3.57 9.73
CA TRP A 197 0.24 4.72 10.17
C TRP A 197 -1.17 4.34 10.61
N ILE A 198 -1.87 3.47 9.85
CA ILE A 198 -3.21 2.97 10.21
C ILE A 198 -3.16 2.21 11.53
N VAL A 199 -2.18 1.32 11.72
CA VAL A 199 -2.01 0.55 12.96
C VAL A 199 -1.76 1.49 14.14
N ASN A 200 -0.91 2.50 13.98
CA ASN A 200 -0.65 3.50 15.02
C ASN A 200 -1.90 4.29 15.37
N LYS A 201 -2.69 4.71 14.38
CA LYS A 201 -3.94 5.43 14.58
C LYS A 201 -4.98 4.59 15.34
N ILE A 202 -5.11 3.30 15.00
CA ILE A 202 -5.96 2.35 15.73
C ILE A 202 -5.48 2.20 17.18
N ASN A 203 -4.17 2.01 17.39
CA ASN A 203 -3.61 1.92 18.75
C ASN A 203 -3.85 3.18 19.59
N SER A 204 -3.71 4.36 18.98
CA SER A 204 -4.04 5.63 19.66
C SER A 204 -5.52 5.75 19.99
N SER A 205 -6.42 5.22 19.15
CA SER A 205 -7.86 5.24 19.41
C SER A 205 -8.29 4.24 20.48
N ILE A 206 -7.65 3.07 20.55
CA ILE A 206 -7.98 2.03 21.53
C ILE A 206 -7.51 2.45 22.93
N GLY A 207 -6.32 3.07 23.02
CA GLY A 207 -5.71 3.48 24.27
C GLY A 207 -5.08 2.32 25.04
N GLN A 208 -3.95 2.59 25.69
CA GLN A 208 -3.25 1.63 26.54
C GLN A 208 -3.34 2.08 28.00
N ASP A 209 -3.45 1.11 28.90
CA ASP A 209 -3.32 1.28 30.34
C ASP A 209 -1.87 0.95 30.75
N PRO A 210 -1.00 1.97 30.94
CA PRO A 210 0.40 1.77 31.29
C PRO A 210 0.59 1.19 32.70
N ASP A 211 -0.44 1.26 33.56
CA ASP A 211 -0.41 0.78 34.94
C ASP A 211 -0.96 -0.66 35.06
N SER A 212 -1.49 -1.21 33.96
CA SER A 212 -2.03 -2.58 33.93
C SER A 212 -0.93 -3.60 34.20
N LYS A 213 -1.20 -4.50 35.16
CA LYS A 213 -0.33 -5.63 35.51
C LYS A 213 -0.84 -6.96 34.98
N PHE A 214 -2.02 -6.98 34.38
CA PHE A 214 -2.71 -8.17 33.93
C PHE A 214 -3.06 -8.02 32.45
N LEU A 215 -2.59 -8.93 31.61
CA LEU A 215 -2.89 -8.90 30.18
C LEU A 215 -3.21 -10.29 29.64
N ILE A 216 -4.03 -10.34 28.61
CA ILE A 216 -4.27 -11.53 27.78
C ILE A 216 -3.82 -11.19 26.37
N GLY A 217 -2.88 -11.96 25.84
CA GLY A 217 -2.40 -11.83 24.48
C GLY A 217 -3.14 -12.79 23.54
N VAL A 218 -3.65 -12.27 22.43
CA VAL A 218 -4.22 -13.05 21.33
C VAL A 218 -3.27 -12.96 20.15
N LEU A 219 -2.60 -14.08 19.81
CA LEU A 219 -1.68 -14.17 18.68
C LEU A 219 -2.38 -14.84 17.50
N ASP A 220 -2.38 -14.15 16.37
CA ASP A 220 -2.93 -14.56 15.10
C ASP A 220 -1.87 -14.31 14.01
N ILE A 221 -1.21 -15.36 13.55
CA ILE A 221 -0.12 -15.28 12.57
C ILE A 221 -0.35 -16.30 11.47
N TYR A 222 0.19 -16.04 10.28
CA TYR A 222 0.18 -16.99 9.18
C TYR A 222 0.75 -18.33 9.67
N GLY A 223 0.04 -19.40 9.32
CA GLY A 223 0.47 -20.76 9.59
C GLY A 223 1.59 -21.19 8.65
N PHE A 224 1.95 -22.47 8.72
CA PHE A 224 2.86 -23.04 7.74
C PHE A 224 2.20 -23.07 6.36
N GLU A 225 2.86 -22.48 5.37
CA GLU A 225 2.43 -22.44 3.97
C GLU A 225 3.50 -23.12 3.08
N SER A 226 3.06 -23.87 2.08
CA SER A 226 3.97 -24.50 1.10
C SER A 226 3.27 -24.55 -0.25
N PHE A 227 3.82 -23.81 -1.20
CA PHE A 227 3.32 -23.74 -2.56
C PHE A 227 4.22 -24.51 -3.52
N LYS A 228 3.80 -24.60 -4.78
CA LYS A 228 4.61 -25.16 -5.86
C LYS A 228 5.95 -24.41 -6.04
N THR A 229 5.97 -23.12 -5.75
CA THR A 229 7.16 -22.28 -5.74
C THR A 229 7.11 -21.41 -4.50
N ASN A 230 8.07 -21.62 -3.59
CA ASN A 230 8.24 -20.82 -2.39
C ASN A 230 9.25 -19.69 -2.66
N SER A 231 9.00 -18.54 -2.07
CA SER A 231 9.82 -17.33 -2.16
C SER A 231 10.36 -16.95 -0.78
N PHE A 232 10.88 -15.73 -0.60
CA PHE A 232 11.40 -15.30 0.70
C PHE A 232 10.27 -15.16 1.76
N GLU A 233 9.04 -15.01 1.28
CA GLU A 233 7.83 -14.79 2.07
C GLU A 233 7.30 -16.04 2.78
N GLN A 234 7.61 -17.25 2.27
CA GLN A 234 7.20 -18.54 2.85
C GLN A 234 8.31 -19.17 3.69
#